data_AF-A0A7Y4X7G7-F1
#
_entry.id   AF-A0A7Y4X7G7-F1
#
_cell.length_a   1.000
_cell.length_b   1.000
_cell.length_c   1.000
_cell.angle_alpha   90.00
_cell.angle_beta   90.00
_cell.angle_gamma   90.00
#
_symmetry.space_group_name_H-M   'P 1'
#
loop_
_entity.id
_entity.type
_entity.pdbx_description
1 polymer ?
#
loop_
_entity_poly.entity_id
_entity_poly.type
_entity_poly.pdbx_seq_one_letter_code
_entity_poly.pdbx_strand_id
1 'polypeptide(L)'
;EECEDEFFRLLVFYRDRLTPESGPLSLARLLTLGTPSEQRRFRDVVQSALDQSAVSLDAMQVGLRVETQAPFREMAGAAGLATMAWS
;
A
#
# COMPACT_ATOMS: atom_id res chain seq x y z
N GLU A 1 -11.79 -9.84 10.28
CA GLU A 1 -11.00 -10.93 10.87
C GLU A 1 -10.20 -11.69 9.82
N GLU A 2 -10.66 -12.77 9.19
CA GLU A 2 -9.76 -13.61 8.32
C GLU A 2 -8.98 -12.83 7.25
N CYS A 3 -9.61 -11.89 6.55
CA CYS A 3 -8.95 -11.07 5.53
C CYS A 3 -7.96 -10.04 6.10
N GLU A 4 -8.23 -9.49 7.30
CA GLU A 4 -7.31 -8.58 8.00
C GLU A 4 -6.09 -9.33 8.52
N ASP A 5 -6.30 -10.53 9.06
CA ASP A 5 -5.22 -11.37 9.57
C ASP A 5 -4.30 -11.83 8.45
N GLU A 6 -4.85 -12.19 7.29
CA GLU A 6 -4.05 -12.53 6.12
C GLU A 6 -3.28 -11.32 5.59
N PHE A 7 -3.93 -10.16 5.54
CA PHE A 7 -3.26 -8.92 5.15
C PHE A 7 -2.12 -8.54 6.11
N PHE A 8 -2.34 -8.69 7.42
CA PHE A 8 -1.31 -8.51 8.44
C PHE A 8 -0.12 -9.44 8.19
N ARG A 9 -0.38 -10.75 7.98
CA ARG A 9 0.66 -11.75 7.69
C ARG A 9 1.48 -11.38 6.47
N LEU A 10 0.83 -10.94 5.39
CA LEU A 10 1.51 -10.48 4.17
C LEU A 10 2.42 -9.27 4.44
N LEU A 11 1.94 -8.28 5.18
CA LEU A 11 2.73 -7.09 5.51
C LEU A 11 3.98 -7.44 6.34
N VAL A 12 3.83 -8.26 7.38
CA VAL A 12 4.95 -8.72 8.20
C VAL A 12 5.94 -9.53 7.37
N PHE A 13 5.45 -10.44 6.53
CA PHE A 13 6.28 -11.28 5.65
C PHE A 13 7.20 -10.47 4.73
N TYR A 14 6.69 -9.37 4.13
CA TYR A 14 7.48 -8.51 3.26
C TYR A 14 8.38 -7.56 4.05
N ARG A 15 7.91 -7.00 5.17
CA ARG A 15 8.73 -6.18 6.08
C ARG A 15 10.00 -6.91 6.49
N ASP A 16 9.86 -8.16 6.93
CA ASP A 16 10.99 -8.95 7.43
C ASP A 16 11.99 -9.33 6.32
N ARG A 17 11.53 -9.45 5.07
CA ARG A 17 12.38 -9.77 3.90
C ARG A 17 13.03 -8.56 3.25
N LEU A 18 12.33 -7.44 3.22
CA LEU A 18 12.84 -6.22 2.60
C LEU A 18 13.83 -5.51 3.52
N THR A 19 13.84 -5.84 4.81
CA THR A 19 14.81 -5.32 5.78
C THR A 19 16.24 -5.76 5.41
N PRO A 20 17.11 -4.85 4.95
CA PRO A 20 18.49 -5.13 4.63
C PRO A 20 19.29 -5.31 5.93
N GLU A 21 20.46 -5.94 5.84
CA GLU A 21 21.33 -6.24 7.00
C GLU A 21 21.78 -4.98 7.78
N SER A 22 21.69 -3.80 7.15
CA SER A 22 22.01 -2.50 7.71
C SER A 22 20.95 -1.92 8.67
N GLY A 23 19.85 -2.64 8.95
CA GLY A 23 18.85 -2.27 9.95
C GLY A 23 17.41 -2.22 9.42
N PRO A 24 16.40 -2.11 10.31
CA PRO A 24 14.99 -2.17 9.93
C PRO A 24 14.62 -1.07 8.94
N LEU A 25 14.21 -1.44 7.71
CA LEU A 25 13.54 -0.49 6.83
C LEU A 25 12.15 -0.24 7.38
N SER A 26 11.86 1.00 7.76
CA SER A 26 10.49 1.39 8.08
C SER A 26 9.75 1.80 6.81
N LEU A 27 8.52 1.32 6.67
CA LEU A 27 7.65 1.75 5.59
C LEU A 27 7.15 3.18 5.86
N ALA A 28 7.89 4.17 5.38
CA ALA A 28 7.60 5.58 5.67
C ALA A 28 6.32 6.10 5.00
N ARG A 29 5.93 5.51 3.85
CA ARG A 29 4.82 6.00 3.02
C ARG A 29 4.03 4.83 2.43
N LEU A 30 2.71 4.97 2.37
CA LEU A 30 1.82 3.95 1.86
C LEU A 30 0.73 4.56 0.98
N LEU A 31 0.60 4.08 -0.25
CA LEU A 31 -0.59 4.31 -1.08
C LEU A 31 -1.55 3.14 -0.88
N THR A 32 -2.76 3.41 -0.39
CA THR A 32 -3.81 2.38 -0.26
C THR A 32 -4.86 2.53 -1.37
N LEU A 33 -5.08 1.45 -2.12
CA LEU A 33 -6.14 1.39 -3.13
C LEU A 33 -7.36 0.69 -2.53
N GLY A 34 -8.54 1.28 -2.69
CA GLY A 34 -9.78 0.74 -2.13
C GLY A 34 -10.84 1.82 -1.94
N THR A 35 -12.04 1.41 -1.53
CA THR A 35 -13.07 2.33 -1.03
C THR A 35 -12.60 3.02 0.27
N PRO A 36 -13.15 4.20 0.61
CA PRO A 36 -12.85 4.85 1.89
C PRO A 36 -13.19 3.99 3.12
N SER A 37 -14.10 3.03 2.99
CA SER A 37 -14.43 2.05 4.03
C SER A 37 -13.35 0.98 4.17
N GLU A 38 -12.83 0.44 3.07
CA GLU A 38 -11.73 -0.53 3.09
C GLU A 38 -10.45 0.10 3.60
N GLN A 39 -10.10 1.29 3.12
CA GLN A 39 -8.92 2.03 3.60
C GLN A 39 -8.98 2.31 5.11
N ARG A 40 -10.17 2.60 5.66
CA ARG A 40 -10.36 2.74 7.11
C ARG A 40 -10.20 1.40 7.82
N ARG A 41 -10.83 0.35 7.31
CA ARG A 41 -10.80 -1.01 7.86
C ARG A 41 -9.37 -1.57 8.00
N PHE A 42 -8.51 -1.35 7.01
CA PHE A 42 -7.14 -1.89 7.01
C PHE A 42 -6.10 -0.94 7.61
N ARG A 43 -6.47 0.29 7.98
CA ARG A 43 -5.54 1.27 8.57
C ARG A 43 -4.89 0.75 9.84
N ASP A 44 -5.70 0.17 10.72
CA ASP A 44 -5.24 -0.31 12.03
C ASP A 44 -4.34 -1.53 11.87
N VAL A 45 -4.61 -2.37 10.85
CA VAL A 45 -3.78 -3.52 10.48
C VAL A 45 -2.40 -3.07 10.01
N VAL A 46 -2.34 -2.04 9.14
CA VAL A 46 -1.08 -1.45 8.67
C VAL A 46 -0.27 -0.89 9.83
N GLN A 47 -0.90 -0.12 10.71
CA GLN A 47 -0.23 0.46 11.88
C GLN A 47 0.32 -0.62 12.81
N SER A 48 -0.47 -1.68 13.04
CA SER A 48 -0.06 -2.82 13.87
C SER A 48 1.06 -3.65 13.25
N ALA A 49 1.09 -3.81 11.93
CA ALA A 49 2.09 -4.63 11.26
C ALA A 49 3.45 -3.94 11.11
N LEU A 50 3.48 -2.61 11.06
CA LEU A 50 4.67 -1.85 10.68
C LEU A 50 5.31 -1.09 11.86
N ASP A 51 4.76 -1.23 13.07
CA ASP A 51 5.20 -0.56 14.31
C ASP A 51 5.34 0.98 14.20
N GLN A 52 4.81 1.58 13.13
CA GLN A 52 4.95 3.00 12.77
C GLN A 52 3.75 3.50 11.96
N SER A 53 3.48 4.80 12.04
CA SER A 53 2.45 5.46 11.23
C SER A 53 3.02 5.83 9.85
N ALA A 54 2.82 4.95 8.86
CA ALA A 54 3.13 5.29 7.48
C ALA A 54 2.29 6.48 7.01
N VAL A 55 2.90 7.43 6.31
CA VAL A 55 2.18 8.56 5.70
C VAL A 55 1.33 8.03 4.56
N SER A 56 0.01 8.25 4.65
CA SER A 56 -0.91 7.91 3.56
C SER A 56 -0.64 8.79 2.35
N LEU A 57 -0.50 8.18 1.18
CA LEU A 57 -0.33 8.86 -0.09
C LEU A 57 -1.62 8.85 -0.92
N ASP A 58 -1.74 9.83 -1.79
CA ASP A 58 -2.69 9.85 -2.91
C ASP A 58 -1.98 9.59 -4.27
N ALA A 59 -2.77 9.49 -5.33
CA ALA A 59 -2.28 9.24 -6.69
C ALA A 59 -1.33 10.36 -7.17
N MET A 60 -1.65 11.62 -6.86
CA MET A 60 -0.85 12.77 -7.29
C MET A 60 0.52 12.79 -6.60
N GLN A 61 0.57 12.42 -5.32
CA GLN A 61 1.78 12.35 -4.52
C GLN A 61 2.74 11.23 -4.95
N VAL A 62 2.25 10.21 -5.66
CA VAL A 62 3.10 9.19 -6.31
C VAL A 62 3.41 9.53 -7.78
N GLY A 63 3.11 10.76 -8.23
CA GLY A 63 3.42 11.25 -9.58
C GLY A 63 2.41 10.83 -10.65
N LEU A 64 1.29 10.23 -10.28
CA LEU A 64 0.23 9.84 -11.22
C LEU A 64 -0.69 11.03 -11.45
N ARG A 65 -0.57 11.63 -12.63
CA ARG A 65 -1.44 12.72 -13.09
C ARG A 65 -2.72 12.11 -13.65
N VAL A 66 -3.69 11.89 -12.78
CA VAL A 66 -5.00 11.34 -13.15
C VAL A 66 -6.01 12.48 -13.15
N GLU A 67 -6.87 12.53 -14.17
CA GLU A 67 -7.99 13.46 -14.17
C GLU A 67 -8.87 13.23 -12.94
N THR A 68 -9.38 14.30 -12.32
CA THR A 68 -10.11 14.21 -11.04
C THR A 68 -11.33 13.28 -11.09
N GLN A 69 -11.92 13.09 -12.27
CA GLN A 69 -13.07 12.22 -12.48
C GLN A 69 -12.71 10.80 -12.95
N ALA A 70 -11.43 10.54 -13.26
CA ALA A 70 -11.04 9.21 -13.70
C ALA A 70 -11.10 8.23 -12.51
N PRO A 71 -11.58 6.99 -12.73
CA PRO A 71 -11.71 5.99 -11.68
C PRO A 71 -10.35 5.37 -11.35
N PHE A 72 -9.44 6.18 -10.77
CA PHE A 72 -8.05 5.79 -10.51
C PHE A 72 -7.94 4.44 -9.79
N ARG A 73 -8.76 4.23 -8.75
CA ARG A 73 -8.78 2.99 -7.97
C ARG A 73 -9.00 1.76 -8.85
N GLU A 74 -9.90 1.85 -9.82
CA GLU A 74 -10.27 0.73 -10.70
C GLU A 74 -9.19 0.47 -11.75
N MET A 75 -8.44 1.51 -12.13
CA MET A 75 -7.37 1.42 -13.12
C MET A 75 -6.00 1.10 -12.52
N ALA A 76 -5.74 1.46 -11.26
CA ALA A 76 -4.42 1.42 -10.66
C ALA A 76 -3.77 0.03 -10.66
N GLY A 77 -4.56 -1.02 -10.40
CA GLY A 77 -4.07 -2.41 -10.46
C GLY A 77 -3.64 -2.80 -11.88
N ALA A 78 -4.50 -2.57 -12.88
CA ALA A 78 -4.20 -2.87 -14.27
C ALA A 78 -3.03 -2.02 -14.81
N ALA A 79 -2.98 -0.74 -14.44
CA ALA A 79 -1.90 0.17 -14.81
C ALA A 79 -0.55 -0.23 -14.19
N GLY A 80 -0.56 -0.69 -12.93
CA GLY A 80 0.63 -1.23 -12.27
C GLY A 80 1.15 -2.49 -12.96
N LEU A 81 0.25 -3.44 -13.26
CA LEU A 81 0.59 -4.67 -14.01
C LEU A 81 1.12 -4.35 -15.41
N ALA A 82 0.45 -3.44 -16.12
CA ALA A 82 0.90 -2.96 -17.43
C ALA A 82 2.33 -2.40 -17.33
N THR A 83 2.63 -1.54 -16.36
CA THR A 83 3.97 -0.96 -16.18
C THR A 83 5.06 -2.04 -16.01
N MET A 84 4.77 -3.12 -15.27
CA MET A 84 5.71 -4.24 -15.11
C MET A 84 5.93 -5.05 -16.40
N ALA A 85 5.01 -5.01 -17.36
CA ALA A 85 5.18 -5.68 -18.65
C ALA A 85 6.13 -4.95 -19.60
N TRP A 86 6.44 -3.67 -19.33
CA TRP A 86 7.35 -2.84 -20.11
C TRP A 86 8.76 -2.70 -19.53
N SER A 87 9.05 -3.35 -18.39
CA SER A 87 10.41 -3.45 -17.80
C SER A 87 11.13 -4.71 -18.26
#